data_AF-A0A4U9D370-F1
#
_entry.id   AF-A0A4U9D370-F1
#
_cell.length_a   1.000
_cell.length_b   1.000
_cell.length_c   1.000
_cell.angle_alpha   90.00
_cell.angle_beta   90.00
_cell.angle_gamma   90.00
#
_symmetry.space_group_name_H-M   'P 1'
#
loop_
_entity.id
_entity.type
_entity.pdbx_description
1 polymer ?
#
loop_
_entity_poly.entity_id
_entity_poly.type
_entity_poly.pdbx_seq_one_letter_code
_entity_poly.pdbx_strand_id
1 'polypeptide(L)' 'MATQLKAIDFSSHPSSSDPVTMRAVQKAIALIELKFTPQSEAH' A
#
# COMPACT_ATOMS: atom_id res chain seq x y z
N MET A 1 -2.36 4.21 -8.43
CA MET A 1 -2.89 4.44 -7.06
C MET A 1 -1.99 3.91 -5.95
N ALA A 2 -1.43 2.69 -6.05
CA ALA A 2 -0.51 2.15 -5.02
C ALA A 2 0.70 3.06 -4.70
N THR A 3 1.24 3.76 -5.71
CA THR A 3 2.36 4.70 -5.57
C THR A 3 2.08 5.85 -4.60
N GLN A 4 0.83 6.33 -4.55
CA GLN A 4 0.44 7.41 -3.62
C GLN A 4 0.43 6.92 -2.18
N LEU A 5 -0.03 5.68 -1.94
CA LEU A 5 0.00 5.07 -0.61
C LEU A 5 1.43 4.76 -0.14
N LYS A 6 2.32 4.34 -1.04
CA LYS A 6 3.74 4.13 -0.74
C LYS A 6 4.50 5.42 -0.46
N ALA A 7 4.03 6.56 -0.98
CA ALA A 7 4.66 7.86 -0.78
C ALA A 7 4.31 8.53 0.56
N ILE A 8 3.32 7.99 1.29
CA ILE A 8 3.00 8.45 2.65
C ILE A 8 4.11 7.96 3.57
N ASP A 9 4.86 8.89 4.16
CA ASP A 9 5.82 8.58 5.21
C ASP A 9 5.08 8.24 6.51
N PHE A 10 4.86 6.95 6.72
CA PHE A 10 4.28 6.48 7.97
C PHE A 10 5.29 6.55 9.13
N SER A 11 6.61 6.58 8.88
CA SER A 11 7.62 6.54 9.95
C SER A 11 7.63 7.77 10.85
N SER A 12 7.21 8.92 10.31
CA SER A 12 7.05 10.17 11.06
C SER A 12 5.64 10.36 11.64
N HIS A 13 4.69 9.46 11.33
CA HIS A 13 3.32 9.51 11.85
C HIS A 13 3.16 8.62 13.10
N PRO A 14 2.43 9.08 14.13
CA PRO A 14 2.14 8.26 15.33
C PRO A 14 1.42 6.96 15.00
N SER A 15 0.76 6.89 13.85
CA SER A 15 0.10 5.70 13.31
C SER A 15 1.05 4.57 12.90
N SER A 16 2.36 4.83 12.66
CA SER A 16 3.33 3.73 12.44
C SER A 16 3.78 3.04 13.72
N SER A 17 3.55 3.66 14.88
CA SER A 17 3.77 3.01 16.16
C SER A 17 2.75 1.90 16.42
N ASP A 18 1.63 1.88 15.69
CA ASP A 18 0.60 0.86 15.79
C ASP A 18 0.81 -0.26 14.74
N PRO A 19 1.13 -1.50 15.16
CA PRO A 19 1.40 -2.60 14.24
C PRO A 19 0.19 -3.01 13.38
N VAL A 20 -1.03 -2.75 13.85
CA VAL A 20 -2.27 -3.09 13.11
C VAL A 20 -2.44 -2.15 11.93
N THR A 21 -2.19 -0.86 12.13
CA THR A 21 -2.27 0.19 11.12
C THR A 21 -1.26 -0.05 9.99
N MET A 22 -0.01 -0.38 10.34
CA MET A 22 1.03 -0.74 9.36
C MET A 22 0.62 -1.94 8.49
N ARG A 23 0.06 -2.99 9.10
CA ARG A 23 -0.43 -4.17 8.39
C ARG A 23 -1.61 -3.85 7.48
N ALA A 24 -2.53 -2.99 7.91
CA ALA A 24 -3.68 -2.58 7.11
C ALA A 24 -3.25 -1.79 5.86
N VAL A 25 -2.30 -0.87 6.00
CA VAL A 25 -1.70 -0.11 4.89
C VAL A 25 -1.01 -1.06 3.90
N GLN A 26 -0.16 -1.96 4.37
CA GLN A 26 0.52 -2.94 3.53
C GLN A 26 -0.46 -3.82 2.76
N LYS A 27 -1.53 -4.31 3.44
CA LYS A 27 -2.60 -5.08 2.78
C LYS A 27 -3.31 -4.26 1.71
N ALA A 28 -3.64 -3.00 1.98
CA ALA A 28 -4.30 -2.13 1.00
C ALA A 28 -3.43 -1.94 -0.25
N ILE A 29 -2.12 -1.70 -0.07
CA ILE A 29 -1.15 -1.60 -1.18
C ILE A 29 -1.15 -2.89 -2.00
N ALA A 30 -1.00 -4.05 -1.36
CA ALA A 30 -0.97 -5.33 -2.05
C ALA A 30 -2.27 -5.64 -2.83
N LEU A 31 -3.43 -5.30 -2.25
CA LEU A 31 -4.73 -5.46 -2.93
C LEU A 31 -4.87 -4.52 -4.14
N ILE A 32 -4.39 -3.30 -4.03
CA ILE A 32 -4.39 -2.33 -5.13
C ILE A 32 -3.45 -2.78 -6.24
N GLU A 33 -2.27 -3.30 -5.91
CA GLU A 33 -1.37 -3.89 -6.90
C GLU A 33 -2.03 -5.09 -7.58
N LEU A 34 -2.60 -6.03 -6.83
CA LEU A 34 -3.29 -7.19 -7.42
C LEU A 34 -4.44 -6.78 -8.36
N LYS A 35 -5.21 -5.73 -8.01
CA LYS A 35 -6.38 -5.29 -8.78
C LYS A 35 -6.06 -4.33 -9.94
N PHE A 36 -5.01 -3.53 -9.81
CA PHE A 36 -4.72 -2.42 -10.71
C PHE A 36 -3.30 -2.44 -11.28
N THR A 37 -2.53 -3.52 -11.10
CA THR A 37 -1.39 -3.78 -11.99
C THR A 37 -1.95 -3.88 -13.40
N PRO A 38 -1.50 -3.07 -14.36
CA PRO A 38 -2.02 -3.13 -15.71
C PRO A 38 -1.77 -4.55 -16.25
N GLN A 39 -2.82 -5.32 -16.49
CA GLN A 39 -2.76 -6.61 -17.20
C GLN A 39 -2.40 -6.44 -18.68
N SER A 40 -1.75 -5.33 -19.06
CA SER A 40 -1.42 -5.02 -20.45
C SER A 40 -0.38 -5.97 -21.06
N GLU A 41 0.15 -6.91 -20.28
CA GLU A 41 1.12 -7.91 -20.72
C GLU A 41 0.86 -9.30 -20.10
N ALA A 42 -0.40 -9.65 -19.83
CA ALA A 42 -0.76 -11.05 -19.61
C ALA A 42 -1.19 -11.65 -20.96
N HIS A 43 -0.20 -12.08 -21.74
CA HIS A 43 -0.32 -12.78 -23.02
C HIS A 43 -1.08 -14.11 -22.91
#